data_AF-A0A928DQB4-F1
#
_entry.id   AF-A0A928DQB4-F1
#
_cell.length_a   1.000
_cell.length_b   1.000
_cell.length_c   1.000
_cell.angle_alpha   90.00
_cell.angle_beta   90.00
_cell.angle_gamma   90.00
#
_symmetry.space_group_name_H-M   'P 1'
#
loop_
_entity.id
_entity.type
_entity.pdbx_description
1 polymer ?
#
loop_
_entity_poly.entity_id
_entity_poly.type
_entity_poly.pdbx_seq_one_letter_code
_entity_poly.pdbx_strand_id
1 'polypeptide(L)'
;MTYFIHPMQYLFDDEERWSRADGTGSLNAGRLDSEEALEDARQSCRQLALTNEFAICGHENRISFVVGSGHHVSAEPLSGREVSRETVKLAQEWLEDFMQENDWFRRQQEIQRRKDRDGEAFLRIFVNSEGQTAVRFVEPEDVFTPSELSANGMVAGDHTLRNGGVSGNGGVSGTAESLGTARFRERSEVRDLES
;
A
#
# COMPACT_ATOMS: atom_id res chain seq x y z
N MET A 1 5.76 6.47 21.16
CA MET A 1 5.77 7.67 20.28
C MET A 1 5.76 7.15 18.85
N THR A 2 4.64 7.24 18.13
CA THR A 2 4.57 6.84 16.71
C THR A 2 4.70 8.11 15.90
N TYR A 3 5.80 8.29 15.18
CA TYR A 3 5.94 9.41 14.25
C TYR A 3 5.18 9.06 12.97
N PHE A 4 4.14 9.82 12.67
CA PHE A 4 3.49 9.79 11.38
C PHE A 4 4.38 10.60 10.41
N ILE A 5 5.11 9.91 9.54
CA ILE A 5 5.88 10.54 8.47
C ILE A 5 4.88 10.80 7.35
N HIS A 6 4.53 12.08 7.14
CA HIS A 6 3.64 12.45 6.05
C HIS A 6 4.37 12.14 4.73
N PRO A 7 3.78 11.40 3.77
CA PRO A 7 4.46 10.98 2.55
C PRO A 7 4.79 12.14 1.61
N MET A 8 4.48 13.39 1.96
CA MET A 8 4.94 14.59 1.24
C MET A 8 5.97 15.40 2.03
N GLN A 9 6.38 14.95 3.22
CA GLN A 9 7.28 15.69 4.12
C GLN A 9 8.66 15.91 3.48
N TYR A 10 9.09 15.03 2.57
CA TYR A 10 10.35 15.20 1.83
C TYR A 10 10.33 16.36 0.82
N LEU A 11 9.17 16.96 0.54
CA LEU A 11 9.06 18.13 -0.35
C LEU A 11 9.19 19.46 0.40
N PHE A 12 9.30 19.41 1.74
CA PHE A 12 9.40 20.57 2.60
C PHE A 12 10.73 20.52 3.34
N ASP A 13 11.42 21.65 3.41
CA ASP A 13 12.58 21.86 4.26
C ASP A 13 12.31 23.14 5.07
N ASP A 14 12.42 23.04 6.39
CA ASP A 14 12.13 24.14 7.33
C ASP A 14 10.82 24.89 7.03
N GLU A 15 9.73 24.15 6.82
CA GLU A 15 8.37 24.64 6.49
C GLU A 15 8.23 25.26 5.09
N GLU A 16 9.30 25.34 4.30
CA GLU A 16 9.31 25.89 2.97
C GLU A 16 9.30 24.77 1.91
N ARG A 17 8.33 24.82 1.00
CA ARG A 17 8.20 23.83 -0.08
C ARG A 17 9.29 24.06 -1.11
N TRP A 18 10.08 23.03 -1.41
CA TRP A 18 11.08 23.11 -2.47
C TRP A 18 10.43 23.49 -3.80
N SER A 19 10.89 24.60 -4.37
CA SER A 19 10.52 25.05 -5.71
C SER A 19 11.28 24.21 -6.76
N ARG A 20 10.64 23.89 -7.89
CA ARG A 20 11.35 23.20 -8.98
C ARG A 20 12.41 24.13 -9.60
N ALA A 21 13.58 23.56 -9.88
CA ALA A 21 14.76 24.28 -10.38
C ALA A 21 14.62 24.87 -11.79
N ASP A 22 13.53 24.59 -12.51
CA ASP A 22 13.27 25.10 -13.87
C ASP A 22 12.58 26.48 -13.89
N GLY A 23 12.33 27.09 -12.73
CA GLY A 23 11.74 28.42 -12.65
C GLY A 23 10.28 28.49 -13.09
N THR A 24 9.67 27.36 -13.44
CA THR A 24 8.21 27.27 -13.63
C THR A 24 7.58 26.99 -12.27
N GLY A 25 7.38 28.08 -11.53
CA GLY A 25 6.58 28.11 -10.30
C GLY A 25 5.12 27.78 -10.57
N SER A 26 4.84 26.52 -10.89
CA SER A 26 3.60 25.81 -10.60
C SER A 26 3.87 24.34 -10.89
N LEU A 27 3.81 23.50 -9.86
CA LEU A 27 3.52 22.08 -10.06
C LEU A 27 2.07 21.95 -10.53
N ASN A 28 1.77 22.46 -11.73
CA ASN A 28 0.71 21.93 -12.56
C ASN A 28 1.26 20.67 -13.24
N ALA A 29 1.73 19.68 -12.45
CA ALA A 29 1.23 18.35 -12.74
C ALA A 29 -0.28 18.56 -12.57
N GLY A 30 -0.99 18.75 -13.68
CA GLY A 30 -2.29 19.43 -13.74
C GLY A 30 -3.14 18.97 -12.56
N ARG A 31 -3.74 19.92 -11.82
CA ARG A 31 -4.53 19.60 -10.62
C ARG A 31 -5.36 18.36 -10.91
N LEU A 32 -4.98 17.25 -10.28
CA LEU A 32 -5.69 15.98 -10.37
C LEU A 32 -6.86 16.04 -9.37
N ASP A 33 -7.62 17.13 -9.43
CA ASP A 33 -8.73 17.44 -8.54
C ASP A 33 -10.07 16.99 -9.10
N SER A 34 -10.07 16.38 -10.29
CA SER A 34 -11.20 15.67 -10.87
C SER A 34 -10.83 14.24 -11.25
N GLU A 35 -11.83 13.35 -11.23
CA GLU A 35 -11.70 11.96 -11.68
C GLU A 35 -11.32 11.87 -13.18
N GLU A 36 -11.78 12.83 -13.99
CA GLU A 36 -11.41 12.93 -15.42
C GLU A 36 -9.92 13.26 -15.59
N ALA A 37 -9.41 14.24 -14.84
CA ALA A 37 -8.00 14.60 -14.90
C ALA A 37 -7.08 13.46 -14.40
N LEU A 38 -7.54 12.69 -13.41
CA LEU A 38 -6.86 11.49 -12.95
C LEU A 38 -6.80 10.43 -14.07
N GLU A 39 -7.90 10.19 -14.77
CA GLU A 39 -7.94 9.20 -15.84
C GLU A 39 -7.04 9.58 -17.03
N ASP A 40 -7.08 10.84 -17.47
CA ASP A 40 -6.20 11.33 -18.54
C ASP A 40 -4.71 11.22 -18.18
N ALA A 41 -4.37 11.50 -16.91
CA ALA A 41 -3.01 11.36 -16.40
C ALA A 41 -2.56 9.90 -16.39
N ARG A 42 -3.41 8.98 -15.92
CA ARG A 42 -3.12 7.54 -15.94
C ARG A 42 -2.94 7.03 -17.36
N GLN A 43 -3.82 7.40 -18.28
CA GLN A 43 -3.72 6.98 -19.68
C GLN A 43 -2.41 7.46 -20.33
N SER A 44 -2.03 8.71 -20.06
CA SER A 44 -0.77 9.29 -20.55
C SER A 44 0.45 8.55 -19.99
N CYS A 45 0.48 8.27 -18.68
CA CYS A 45 1.57 7.54 -18.04
C CYS A 45 1.66 6.09 -18.52
N ARG A 46 0.51 5.41 -18.72
CA ARG A 46 0.46 4.05 -19.31
C ARG A 46 1.03 4.04 -20.71
N GLN A 47 0.70 5.03 -21.54
CA GLN A 47 1.25 5.14 -22.90
C GLN A 47 2.77 5.31 -22.86
N LEU A 48 3.29 6.16 -21.97
CA LEU A 48 4.74 6.33 -21.78
C LEU A 48 5.39 5.04 -21.30
N ALA A 49 4.82 4.36 -20.31
CA ALA A 49 5.33 3.10 -19.77
C ALA A 49 5.36 1.96 -20.81
N LEU A 50 4.59 2.06 -21.90
CA LEU A 50 4.56 1.07 -22.98
C LEU A 50 5.48 1.42 -24.16
N THR A 51 5.77 2.70 -24.38
CA THR A 51 6.42 3.17 -25.63
C THR A 51 7.75 3.87 -25.44
N ASN A 52 7.99 4.46 -24.26
CA ASN A 52 9.20 5.21 -23.98
C ASN A 52 10.24 4.29 -23.30
N GLU A 53 11.37 4.07 -23.96
CA GLU A 53 12.45 3.20 -23.47
C GLU A 53 13.01 3.63 -22.11
N PHE A 54 13.06 4.95 -21.84
CA PHE A 54 13.51 5.47 -20.55
C PHE A 54 12.49 5.20 -19.44
N ALA A 55 11.19 5.30 -19.75
CA ALA A 55 10.13 4.96 -18.80
C ALA A 55 10.14 3.46 -18.48
N ILE A 56 10.26 2.61 -19.50
CA ILE A 56 10.36 1.16 -19.35
C ILE A 56 11.56 0.80 -18.46
N CYS A 57 12.75 1.28 -18.83
CA CYS A 57 13.98 1.05 -18.06
C CYS A 57 13.88 1.60 -16.64
N GLY A 58 13.29 2.77 -16.46
CA GLY A 58 13.04 3.38 -15.15
C GLY A 58 12.17 2.50 -14.26
N HIS A 59 11.08 1.95 -14.78
CA HIS A 59 10.21 1.03 -14.04
C HIS A 59 10.92 -0.27 -13.68
N GLU A 60 11.65 -0.87 -14.62
CA GLU A 60 12.39 -2.13 -14.38
C GLU A 60 13.47 -1.96 -13.30
N ASN A 61 14.22 -0.86 -13.35
CA ASN A 61 15.23 -0.54 -12.35
C ASN A 61 14.60 -0.32 -10.98
N ARG A 62 13.46 0.37 -10.92
CA ARG A 62 12.78 0.66 -9.66
C ARG A 62 12.16 -0.59 -9.03
N ILE A 63 11.58 -1.47 -9.84
CA ILE A 63 11.12 -2.79 -9.37
C ILE A 63 12.30 -3.59 -8.82
N SER A 64 13.43 -3.63 -9.55
CA SER A 64 14.63 -4.35 -9.13
C SER A 64 15.22 -3.80 -7.83
N PHE A 65 15.20 -2.47 -7.66
CA PHE A 65 15.71 -1.82 -6.45
C PHE A 65 14.80 -2.04 -5.24
N VAL A 66 13.48 -1.92 -5.39
CA VAL A 66 12.52 -1.98 -4.27
C VAL A 66 12.17 -3.42 -3.89
N VAL A 67 11.96 -4.28 -4.89
CA VAL A 67 11.51 -5.66 -4.68
C VAL A 67 12.69 -6.61 -4.72
N GLY A 68 13.63 -6.43 -5.65
CA GLY A 68 14.80 -7.29 -5.79
C GLY A 68 14.43 -8.76 -5.92
N SER A 69 14.94 -9.59 -5.01
CA SER A 69 14.63 -11.03 -4.93
C SER A 69 13.29 -11.35 -4.24
N GLY A 70 12.54 -10.33 -3.83
CA GLY A 70 11.32 -10.45 -3.04
C GLY A 70 11.56 -10.15 -1.57
N HIS A 71 10.49 -9.70 -0.90
CA HIS A 71 10.54 -9.40 0.52
C HIS A 71 10.47 -10.67 1.36
N HIS A 72 11.29 -10.72 2.40
CA HIS A 72 11.26 -11.80 3.38
C HIS A 72 10.34 -11.39 4.53
N VAL A 73 9.38 -12.26 4.84
CA VAL A 73 8.38 -12.01 5.88
C VAL A 73 8.47 -13.10 6.93
N SER A 74 8.61 -12.70 8.20
CA SER A 74 8.64 -13.61 9.34
C SER A 74 7.54 -13.28 10.35
N ALA A 75 6.97 -14.32 10.96
CA ALA A 75 6.10 -14.20 12.12
C ALA A 75 6.94 -14.22 13.41
N GLU A 76 6.78 -13.20 14.25
CA GLU A 76 7.44 -13.11 15.55
C GLU A 76 6.45 -12.71 16.65
N PRO A 77 6.63 -13.21 17.90
CA PRO A 77 5.87 -12.72 19.03
C PRO A 77 6.05 -11.21 19.20
N LEU A 78 4.95 -10.51 19.50
CA LEU A 78 5.04 -9.10 19.85
C LEU A 78 5.85 -8.94 21.14
N SER A 79 6.73 -7.94 21.19
CA SER A 79 7.57 -7.65 22.36
C SER A 79 6.74 -7.60 23.66
N GLY A 80 7.22 -8.33 24.69
CA GLY A 80 6.55 -8.42 25.98
C GLY A 80 5.36 -9.38 26.02
N ARG A 81 5.06 -10.11 24.95
CA ARG A 81 4.06 -11.18 24.93
C ARG A 81 4.72 -12.55 24.84
N GLU A 82 4.31 -13.43 25.74
CA GLU A 82 4.63 -14.85 25.65
C GLU A 82 3.64 -15.52 24.70
N VAL A 83 4.16 -16.14 23.65
CA VAL A 83 3.39 -16.90 22.66
C VAL A 83 4.10 -18.24 22.49
N SER A 84 3.34 -19.32 22.40
CA SER A 84 3.92 -20.66 22.23
C SER A 84 4.72 -20.74 20.93
N ARG A 85 5.77 -21.55 20.91
CA ARG A 85 6.58 -21.75 19.68
C ARG A 85 5.75 -22.37 18.57
N GLU A 86 4.81 -23.23 18.96
CA GLU A 86 3.85 -23.89 18.09
C GLU A 86 2.96 -22.87 17.38
N THR A 87 2.45 -21.86 18.09
CA THR A 87 1.63 -20.79 17.49
C THR A 87 2.42 -19.95 16.50
N VAL A 88 3.67 -19.59 16.81
CA VAL A 88 4.54 -18.84 15.88
C VAL A 88 4.81 -19.65 14.62
N LYS A 89 5.10 -20.95 14.77
CA LYS A 89 5.32 -21.87 13.66
C LYS A 89 4.08 -21.96 12.75
N LEU A 90 2.89 -22.10 13.33
CA LEU A 90 1.64 -22.13 12.56
C LEU A 90 1.39 -20.80 11.82
N ALA A 91 1.69 -19.66 12.43
CA ALA A 91 1.57 -18.36 11.78
C ALA A 91 2.56 -18.21 10.62
N GLN A 92 3.78 -18.72 10.78
CA GLN A 92 4.79 -18.73 9.73
C GLN A 92 4.37 -19.63 8.55
N GLU A 93 3.90 -20.85 8.83
CA GLU A 93 3.38 -21.77 7.81
C GLU A 93 2.23 -21.14 7.02
N TRP A 94 1.28 -20.51 7.71
CA TRP A 94 0.19 -19.80 7.06
C TRP A 94 0.67 -18.63 6.17
N LEU A 95 1.68 -17.87 6.60
CA LEU A 95 2.26 -16.79 5.79
C LEU A 95 2.92 -17.33 4.52
N GLU A 96 3.63 -18.45 4.62
CA GLU A 96 4.29 -19.11 3.49
C GLU A 96 3.25 -19.63 2.48
N ASP A 97 2.22 -20.32 2.96
CA ASP A 97 1.10 -20.78 2.14
C ASP A 97 0.40 -19.59 1.45
N PHE A 98 0.10 -18.52 2.18
CA PHE A 98 -0.48 -17.30 1.63
C PHE A 98 0.40 -16.70 0.51
N MET A 99 1.71 -16.59 0.76
CA MET A 99 2.65 -16.04 -0.21
C MET A 99 2.73 -16.88 -1.49
N GLN A 100 2.68 -18.20 -1.33
CA GLN A 100 2.69 -19.15 -2.45
C GLN A 100 1.38 -19.09 -3.24
N GLU A 101 0.23 -19.24 -2.58
CA GLU A 101 -1.10 -19.26 -3.23
C GLU A 101 -1.40 -17.95 -3.98
N ASN A 102 -0.83 -16.84 -3.54
CA ASN A 102 -1.04 -15.53 -4.15
C ASN A 102 0.05 -15.10 -5.13
N ASP A 103 1.05 -15.94 -5.44
CA ASP A 103 2.23 -15.54 -6.24
C ASP A 103 2.83 -14.21 -5.73
N TRP A 104 3.02 -14.11 -4.42
CA TRP A 104 3.23 -12.82 -3.74
C TRP A 104 4.43 -12.05 -4.27
N PHE A 105 5.53 -12.74 -4.60
CA PHE A 105 6.69 -12.11 -5.23
C PHE A 105 6.34 -11.42 -6.56
N ARG A 106 5.56 -12.08 -7.42
CA ARG A 106 5.10 -11.49 -8.69
C ARG A 106 4.18 -10.30 -8.42
N ARG A 107 3.34 -10.39 -7.38
CA ARG A 107 2.47 -9.28 -6.97
C ARG A 107 3.25 -8.09 -6.42
N GLN A 108 4.33 -8.30 -5.67
CA GLN A 108 5.20 -7.21 -5.20
C GLN A 108 5.74 -6.39 -6.38
N GLN A 109 6.24 -7.08 -7.41
CA GLN A 109 6.72 -6.42 -8.63
C GLN A 109 5.60 -5.66 -9.34
N GLU A 110 4.41 -6.25 -9.44
CA GLU A 110 3.26 -5.62 -10.08
C GLU A 110 2.70 -4.43 -9.28
N ILE A 111 2.72 -4.49 -7.94
CA ILE A 111 2.36 -3.36 -7.06
C ILE A 111 3.28 -2.18 -7.35
N GLN A 112 4.60 -2.42 -7.42
CA GLN A 112 5.56 -1.36 -7.73
C GLN A 112 5.34 -0.81 -9.14
N ARG A 113 5.12 -1.69 -10.14
CA ARG A 113 4.79 -1.29 -11.51
C ARG A 113 3.56 -0.40 -11.58
N ARG A 114 2.47 -0.77 -10.91
CA ARG A 114 1.21 -0.01 -10.87
C ARG A 114 1.37 1.32 -10.14
N LYS A 115 2.08 1.35 -9.01
CA LYS A 115 2.41 2.61 -8.32
C LYS A 115 3.21 3.56 -9.20
N ASP A 116 4.14 3.05 -10.00
CA ASP A 116 4.96 3.90 -10.86
C ASP A 116 4.23 4.34 -12.14
N ARG A 117 3.39 3.47 -12.69
CA ARG A 117 2.64 3.71 -13.94
C ARG A 117 1.35 4.52 -13.71
N ASP A 118 0.55 4.12 -12.72
CA ASP A 118 -0.78 4.66 -12.46
C ASP A 118 -0.79 5.63 -11.26
N GLY A 119 0.29 5.72 -10.50
CA GLY A 119 0.38 6.50 -9.26
C GLY A 119 -0.19 5.77 -8.03
N GLU A 120 -0.93 4.69 -8.24
CA GLU A 120 -1.63 3.95 -7.19
C GLU A 120 -1.78 2.46 -7.54
N ALA A 121 -2.14 1.66 -6.54
CA ALA A 121 -2.43 0.24 -6.73
C ALA A 121 -3.50 -0.19 -5.72
N PHE A 122 -4.64 -0.68 -6.21
CA PHE A 122 -5.73 -1.15 -5.37
C PHE A 122 -5.69 -2.67 -5.26
N LEU A 123 -5.74 -3.16 -4.02
CA LEU A 123 -5.84 -4.57 -3.72
C LEU A 123 -7.20 -4.86 -3.08
N ARG A 124 -7.89 -5.86 -3.61
CA ARG A 124 -9.09 -6.42 -3.00
C ARG A 124 -8.78 -7.78 -2.41
N ILE A 125 -9.16 -7.96 -1.16
CA ILE A 125 -8.93 -9.17 -0.38
C ILE A 125 -10.22 -9.98 -0.32
N PHE A 126 -10.12 -11.28 -0.59
CA PHE A 126 -11.22 -12.23 -0.51
C PHE A 126 -10.84 -13.31 0.50
N VAL A 127 -11.71 -13.55 1.47
CA VAL A 127 -11.55 -14.65 2.43
C VAL A 127 -12.65 -15.66 2.15
N ASN A 128 -12.30 -16.91 1.89
CA ASN A 128 -13.27 -17.97 1.66
C ASN A 128 -13.72 -18.63 2.98
N SER A 129 -14.73 -19.48 2.91
CA SER A 129 -15.26 -20.22 4.08
C SER A 129 -14.27 -21.19 4.70
N GLU A 130 -13.20 -21.52 4.00
CA GLU A 130 -12.12 -22.43 4.44
C GLU A 130 -10.96 -21.66 5.09
N GLY A 131 -11.05 -20.32 5.17
CA GLY A 131 -10.03 -19.46 5.77
C GLY A 131 -8.86 -19.09 4.84
N GLN A 132 -8.90 -19.48 3.57
CA GLN A 132 -7.89 -19.05 2.59
C GLN A 132 -8.13 -17.61 2.19
N THR A 133 -7.04 -16.88 1.98
CA THR A 133 -7.05 -15.46 1.61
C THR A 133 -6.50 -15.29 0.21
N ALA A 134 -7.35 -14.84 -0.72
CA ALA A 134 -6.96 -14.50 -2.08
C ALA A 134 -6.92 -12.98 -2.29
N VAL A 135 -5.91 -12.51 -3.02
CA VAL A 135 -5.71 -11.10 -3.34
C VAL A 135 -5.86 -10.87 -4.84
N ARG A 136 -6.62 -9.84 -5.22
CA ARG A 136 -6.75 -9.41 -6.62
C ARG A 136 -6.48 -7.92 -6.76
N PHE A 137 -5.97 -7.53 -7.92
CA PHE A 137 -5.89 -6.12 -8.28
C PHE A 137 -7.28 -5.64 -8.69
N VAL A 138 -7.56 -4.38 -8.38
CA VAL A 138 -8.66 -3.61 -8.95
C VAL A 138 -8.03 -2.55 -9.83
N GLU A 139 -8.57 -2.35 -11.03
CA GLU A 139 -8.05 -1.31 -11.92
C GLU A 139 -8.42 0.07 -11.36
N PRO A 140 -7.49 1.04 -11.36
CA PRO A 140 -7.78 2.37 -10.84
C PRO A 140 -8.99 3.06 -11.49
N GLU A 141 -9.24 2.79 -12.78
CA GLU A 141 -10.40 3.29 -13.53
C GLU A 141 -11.75 2.74 -13.05
N ASP A 142 -11.77 1.69 -12.22
CA ASP A 142 -12.98 1.14 -11.60
C ASP A 142 -13.23 1.73 -10.19
N VAL A 143 -12.34 2.60 -9.70
CA VAL A 143 -12.40 3.16 -8.34
C VAL A 143 -12.75 4.64 -8.40
N PHE A 144 -13.88 5.00 -7.81
CA PHE A 144 -14.39 6.38 -7.81
C PHE A 144 -14.77 6.83 -6.42
N THR A 145 -14.63 8.14 -6.18
CA THR A 145 -15.17 8.77 -4.98
C THR A 145 -16.70 8.65 -4.97
N PRO A 146 -17.33 8.08 -3.92
CA PRO A 146 -18.79 8.04 -3.80
C PRO A 146 -19.41 9.43 -3.94
N SER A 147 -20.55 9.53 -4.63
CA SER A 147 -21.21 10.80 -4.96
C SER A 147 -21.53 11.65 -3.71
N GLU A 148 -21.85 11.00 -2.59
CA GLU A 148 -22.12 11.63 -1.29
C GLU A 148 -20.89 12.33 -0.68
N LEU A 149 -19.68 11.86 -1.01
CA LEU A 149 -18.41 12.40 -0.52
C LEU A 149 -17.78 13.39 -1.50
N SER A 150 -18.09 13.26 -2.80
CA SER A 150 -17.62 14.15 -3.87
C SER A 150 -18.03 15.62 -3.64
N ALA A 151 -19.22 15.85 -3.08
CA ALA A 151 -19.73 17.20 -2.79
C ALA A 151 -18.93 17.96 -1.71
N ASN A 152 -18.13 17.26 -0.89
CA ASN A 152 -17.37 17.84 0.22
C ASN A 152 -15.86 18.02 -0.08
N GLY A 153 -15.41 17.78 -1.32
CA GLY A 153 -14.01 17.98 -1.71
C GLY A 153 -13.01 17.08 -0.98
N MET A 154 -13.48 15.97 -0.39
CA MET A 154 -12.61 14.97 0.22
C MET A 154 -12.12 14.02 -0.87
N VAL A 155 -10.86 14.21 -1.29
CA VAL A 155 -10.10 13.21 -2.04
C VAL A 155 -9.95 11.96 -1.16
N ALA A 156 -10.07 10.77 -1.74
CA ALA A 156 -9.94 9.49 -1.07
C ALA A 156 -8.58 9.36 -0.35
N GLY A 157 -8.53 9.84 0.90
CA GLY A 157 -7.44 9.62 1.81
C GLY A 157 -7.56 8.24 2.44
N ASP A 158 -6.46 7.50 2.44
CA ASP A 158 -6.18 6.25 3.16
C ASP A 158 -7.25 5.85 4.18
N HIS A 159 -8.27 5.11 3.73
CA HIS A 159 -9.25 4.48 4.60
C HIS A 159 -8.65 3.23 5.22
N THR A 160 -7.70 3.42 6.14
CA THR A 160 -7.55 2.48 7.25
C THR A 160 -8.84 2.55 8.06
N LEU A 161 -9.60 1.45 8.03
CA LEU A 161 -10.88 1.27 8.71
C LEU A 161 -10.81 1.77 10.17
N ARG A 162 -11.30 2.99 10.44
CA ARG A 162 -11.69 3.40 11.77
C ARG A 162 -12.98 2.66 12.11
N ASN A 163 -12.86 1.63 12.95
CA ASN A 163 -14.00 1.01 13.62
C ASN A 163 -14.76 2.10 14.41
N GLY A 164 -15.82 2.64 13.79
CA GLY A 164 -16.80 3.49 14.44
C GLY A 164 -17.64 2.63 15.38
N GLY A 165 -17.45 2.83 16.69
CA GLY A 165 -18.29 2.22 17.71
C GLY A 165 -19.73 2.69 17.59
N VAL A 166 -20.64 1.75 17.34
CA VAL A 166 -22.08 1.95 17.56
C VAL A 166 -22.37 1.62 19.02
N SER A 167 -22.74 2.64 19.78
CA SER A 167 -23.31 2.51 21.12
C SER A 167 -24.82 2.33 20.99
N GLY A 168 -25.37 1.21 21.50
CA GLY A 168 -26.83 0.98 21.53
C GLY A 168 -27.27 -0.43 21.90
N ASN A 169 -27.37 -0.68 23.21
CA ASN A 169 -28.00 -1.78 23.96
C ASN A 169 -28.90 -2.82 23.23
N GLY A 170 -28.65 -4.10 23.53
CA GLY A 170 -29.62 -5.20 23.44
C GLY A 170 -28.93 -6.57 23.42
N GLY A 171 -28.94 -7.28 24.56
CA GLY A 171 -28.13 -8.51 24.76
C GLY A 171 -28.58 -9.75 24.00
N VAL A 172 -27.66 -10.71 23.86
CA VAL A 172 -27.76 -12.13 24.27
C VAL A 172 -26.60 -12.93 23.62
N SER A 173 -25.78 -13.55 24.49
CA SER A 173 -25.05 -14.83 24.32
C SER A 173 -24.23 -15.12 23.04
N GLY A 174 -22.90 -15.25 23.18
CA GLY A 174 -22.08 -16.04 22.26
C GLY A 174 -20.59 -15.67 22.26
N THR A 175 -19.77 -16.58 22.77
CA THR A 175 -18.29 -16.54 22.82
C THR A 175 -17.63 -16.46 21.45
N ALA A 176 -16.71 -15.50 21.25
CA ALA A 176 -15.64 -15.59 20.25
C ALA A 176 -14.46 -14.68 20.66
N GLU A 177 -13.30 -15.30 20.84
CA GLU A 177 -12.04 -14.69 21.24
C GLU A 177 -11.52 -13.69 20.20
N SER A 178 -10.98 -12.57 20.67
CA SER A 178 -10.43 -11.51 19.82
C SER A 178 -9.06 -11.91 19.27
N LEU A 179 -8.98 -12.18 17.97
CA LEU A 179 -7.70 -12.29 17.27
C LEU A 179 -7.14 -10.89 17.02
N GLY A 180 -6.01 -10.61 17.67
CA GLY A 180 -5.31 -9.33 17.60
C GLY A 180 -4.68 -9.08 16.24
N THR A 181 -4.90 -7.88 15.72
CA THR A 181 -4.29 -7.34 14.51
C THR A 181 -2.76 -7.33 14.65
N ALA A 182 -2.07 -8.18 13.89
CA ALA A 182 -0.61 -8.18 13.78
C ALA A 182 -0.15 -6.91 13.04
N ARG A 183 0.75 -6.14 13.67
CA ARG A 183 1.39 -4.97 13.06
C ARG A 183 2.68 -5.41 12.37
N PHE A 184 2.74 -5.18 11.06
CA PHE A 184 3.91 -5.42 10.24
C PHE A 184 4.99 -4.38 10.58
N ARG A 185 6.21 -4.84 10.88
CA ARG A 185 7.37 -3.97 11.13
C ARG A 185 8.45 -4.35 10.12
N GLU A 186 8.53 -3.58 9.05
CA GLU A 186 9.58 -3.71 8.04
C GLU A 186 10.90 -3.20 8.65
N ARG A 187 11.92 -4.05 8.75
CA ARG A 187 13.30 -3.66 9.01
C ARG A 187 14.05 -3.66 7.68
N SER A 188 14.37 -2.48 7.16
CA SER A 188 15.39 -2.31 6.14
C SER A 188 16.77 -2.34 6.80
N GLU A 189 17.54 -3.41 6.63
CA GLU A 189 18.95 -3.40 6.96
C GLU A 189 19.72 -2.62 5.88
N VAL A 190 20.25 -1.46 6.28
CA VAL A 190 21.24 -0.71 5.50
C VAL A 190 22.57 -1.45 5.67
N ARG A 191 23.11 -2.00 4.57
CA ARG A 191 24.49 -2.49 4.54
C ARG A 191 25.43 -1.30 4.43
N ASP A 192 26.18 -1.05 5.50
CA ASP A 192 27.35 -0.19 5.47
C ASP A 192 28.39 -0.77 4.50
N LEU A 193 28.68 -0.01 3.44
CA LEU A 193 29.83 -0.23 2.58
C LEU A 193 30.98 0.59 3.16
N GLU A 194 31.82 -0.04 3.98
CA GLU A 194 33.15 0.49 4.30
C GLU A 194 34.12 0.12 3.18
N SER A 195 34.77 1.15 2.62
CA SER A 195 36.05 1.07 1.91
C SER A 195 37.09 1.85 2.70
#